data_AF-A0A8H3CR65-F1
#
_entry.id   AF-A0A8H3CR65-F1
#
_cell.length_a   1.000
_cell.length_b   1.000
_cell.length_c   1.000
_cell.angle_alpha   90.00
_cell.angle_beta   90.00
_cell.angle_gamma   90.00
#
_symmetry.space_group_name_H-M   'P 1'
#
loop_
_entity.id
_entity.type
_entity.pdbx_description
1 polymer ?
#
loop_
_entity_poly.entity_id
_entity_poly.type
_entity_poly.pdbx_seq_one_letter_code
_entity_poly.pdbx_strand_id
1 'polypeptide(L)'
;MEEGCKHLFLVGGFGESRYLRKVVESRLLAAGHTCSAHVTSDPYSKPVADGAVVWYGHNSVTSRAARMSYGITVQVIYDPKNPEHQCRKPYRDVTGLCMVDGMWFEIAKKV
;
A
#
# COMPACT_ATOMS: atom_id res chain seq x y z
N MET A 1 23.21 -22.02 16.89
CA MET A 1 22.07 -22.42 17.75
C MET A 1 20.84 -21.92 17.03
N GLU A 2 20.14 -22.78 16.29
CA GLU A 2 18.94 -22.37 15.56
C GLU A 2 17.91 -21.83 16.56
N GLU A 3 17.37 -20.65 16.29
CA GLU A 3 16.31 -20.10 17.11
C GLU A 3 15.08 -21.02 17.02
N GLY A 4 14.83 -21.77 18.10
CA GLY A 4 13.64 -22.60 18.23
C GLY A 4 12.35 -21.75 18.19
N CYS A 5 11.20 -22.42 18.09
CA CYS A 5 9.91 -21.75 18.12
C CYS A 5 9.76 -20.91 19.40
N LYS A 6 9.37 -19.63 19.24
CA LYS A 6 9.13 -18.68 20.36
C LYS A 6 7.64 -18.61 20.70
N HIS A 7 6.78 -18.62 19.68
CA HIS A 7 5.33 -18.49 19.83
C HIS A 7 4.60 -19.57 19.03
N LEU A 8 3.61 -20.19 19.66
CA LEU A 8 2.66 -21.08 19.01
C LEU A 8 1.26 -20.49 19.14
N PHE A 9 0.52 -20.37 18.04
CA PHE A 9 -0.88 -19.94 18.07
C PHE A 9 -1.81 -21.13 17.85
N LEU A 10 -2.68 -21.40 18.83
CA LEU A 10 -3.71 -22.41 18.71
C LEU A 10 -5.00 -21.75 18.20
N VAL A 11 -5.49 -22.24 17.06
CA VAL A 11 -6.70 -21.72 16.41
C VAL A 11 -7.83 -22.74 16.42
N GLY A 12 -9.07 -22.25 16.36
CA GLY A 12 -10.28 -23.08 16.41
C GLY A 12 -10.72 -23.43 17.84
N GLY A 13 -11.97 -23.90 17.99
CA GLY A 13 -12.57 -24.11 19.31
C GLY A 13 -11.82 -25.11 20.20
N PHE A 14 -11.09 -26.06 19.63
CA PHE A 14 -10.26 -26.99 20.40
C PHE A 14 -9.00 -26.33 20.98
N GLY A 15 -8.49 -25.26 20.34
CA GLY A 15 -7.37 -24.45 20.82
C GLY A 15 -7.62 -23.83 22.19
N GLU A 16 -8.89 -23.59 22.54
CA GLU A 16 -9.28 -23.06 23.84
C GLU A 16 -9.10 -24.06 24.99
N SER A 17 -8.88 -25.36 24.71
CA SER A 17 -8.66 -26.36 25.74
C SER A 17 -7.38 -26.09 26.54
N ARG A 18 -7.54 -25.84 27.84
CA ARG A 18 -6.40 -25.72 28.78
C ARG A 18 -5.54 -26.98 28.82
N TYR A 19 -6.16 -28.15 28.68
CA TYR A 19 -5.44 -29.43 28.61
C TYR A 19 -4.57 -29.49 27.35
N LEU A 20 -5.13 -29.10 26.19
CA LEU A 20 -4.38 -29.07 24.94
C LEU A 20 -3.15 -28.18 25.06
N ARG A 21 -3.32 -26.94 25.55
CA ARG A 21 -2.22 -26.00 25.78
C ARG A 21 -1.11 -26.62 26.62
N LYS A 22 -1.47 -27.17 27.78
CA LYS A 22 -0.52 -27.81 28.69
C LYS A 22 0.22 -28.98 28.02
N VAL A 23 -0.48 -29.85 27.31
CA VAL A 23 0.13 -31.01 26.64
C VAL A 23 1.08 -30.56 25.54
N VAL A 24 0.68 -29.58 24.73
CA VAL A 24 1.49 -29.07 23.62
C VAL A 24 2.76 -28.38 24.14
N GLU A 25 2.64 -27.47 25.12
CA GLU A 25 3.78 -26.82 25.75
C GLU A 25 4.74 -27.83 26.39
N SER A 26 4.20 -28.83 27.10
CA SER A 26 5.03 -29.88 27.73
C SER A 26 5.80 -30.70 26.69
N ARG A 27 5.17 -31.01 25.55
CA ARG A 27 5.81 -31.77 24.46
C ARG A 27 6.88 -30.94 23.73
N LEU A 28 6.62 -29.65 23.51
CA LEU A 28 7.58 -28.74 22.90
C LEU A 28 8.80 -28.56 23.81
N LEU A 29 8.58 -28.40 25.11
CA LEU A 29 9.67 -28.33 26.09
C LEU A 29 10.50 -29.62 26.12
N ALA A 30 9.85 -30.79 26.08
CA ALA A 30 10.54 -32.09 26.01
C ALA A 30 11.35 -32.26 24.72
N ALA A 31 10.96 -31.59 23.63
CA ALA A 31 11.71 -31.54 22.37
C ALA A 31 12.83 -30.48 22.35
N GLY A 32 13.05 -29.75 23.45
CA GLY A 32 14.07 -28.72 23.56
C GLY A 32 13.65 -27.34 23.06
N HIS A 33 12.35 -27.11 22.87
CA HIS A 33 11.81 -25.81 22.45
C HIS A 33 11.16 -25.05 23.60
N THR A 34 11.51 -23.77 23.76
CA THR A 34 10.88 -22.86 24.71
C THR A 34 9.81 -22.02 24.01
N CYS A 35 8.69 -22.67 23.63
CA CYS A 35 7.55 -21.99 22.99
C CYS A 35 6.46 -21.67 24.02
N SER A 36 5.84 -20.49 23.93
CA SER A 36 4.58 -20.19 24.62
C SER A 36 3.38 -20.43 23.71
N ALA A 37 2.37 -21.17 24.19
CA ALA A 37 1.14 -21.41 23.44
C ALA A 37 0.10 -20.31 23.74
N HIS A 38 -0.31 -19.60 22.70
CA HIS A 38 -1.25 -18.50 22.75
C HIS A 38 -2.59 -18.87 22.13
N VAL A 39 -3.65 -18.38 22.75
CA VAL A 39 -5.00 -18.31 22.20
C VAL A 39 -5.41 -16.84 22.12
N THR A 40 -6.52 -16.55 21.47
CA THR A 40 -7.07 -15.20 21.45
C THR A 40 -7.53 -14.78 22.84
N SER A 41 -7.39 -13.51 23.19
CA SER A 41 -7.85 -12.99 24.48
C SER A 41 -9.37 -12.92 24.58
N ASP A 42 -10.05 -12.82 23.44
CA ASP A 42 -11.50 -12.81 23.32
C ASP A 42 -12.01 -14.22 22.95
N PRO A 43 -12.91 -14.84 23.74
CA PRO A 43 -13.49 -16.14 23.45
C PRO A 43 -14.40 -16.17 22.21
N TYR A 44 -14.85 -15.01 21.72
CA TYR A 44 -15.63 -14.89 20.49
C TYR A 44 -14.77 -14.57 19.26
N SER A 45 -13.48 -14.25 19.47
CA SER A 45 -12.55 -14.00 18.38
C SER A 45 -12.33 -15.26 17.55
N LYS A 46 -12.33 -15.07 16.24
CA LYS A 46 -12.03 -16.11 15.26
C LYS A 46 -10.71 -15.70 14.62
N PRO A 47 -9.55 -16.13 15.16
CA PRO A 47 -8.25 -15.56 14.78
C PRO A 47 -7.95 -15.61 13.29
N VAL A 48 -8.44 -16.65 12.60
CA VAL A 48 -8.32 -16.78 11.14
C VAL A 48 -9.14 -15.71 10.40
N ALA A 49 -10.38 -15.49 10.82
CA ALA A 49 -11.26 -14.48 10.21
C ALA A 49 -10.80 -13.07 10.54
N ASP A 50 -10.42 -12.81 11.80
CA ASP A 50 -9.92 -11.51 12.25
C ASP A 50 -8.63 -11.15 11.50
N GLY A 51 -7.71 -12.12 11.36
CA GLY A 51 -6.49 -11.95 10.57
C GLY A 51 -6.78 -11.67 9.10
N ALA A 52 -7.78 -12.33 8.50
CA ALA A 52 -8.16 -12.08 7.11
C ALA A 52 -8.71 -10.65 6.90
N VAL A 53 -9.55 -10.15 7.82
CA VAL A 53 -10.09 -8.79 7.77
C VAL A 53 -8.98 -7.75 7.95
N VAL A 54 -8.08 -7.95 8.92
CA VAL A 54 -6.92 -7.07 9.15
C VAL A 54 -6.02 -7.05 7.92
N TRP A 55 -5.71 -8.21 7.36
CA TRP A 55 -4.91 -8.32 6.15
C TRP A 55 -5.57 -7.60 4.97
N TYR A 56 -6.87 -7.81 4.76
CA TYR A 56 -7.61 -7.13 3.70
C TYR A 56 -7.59 -5.61 3.89
N GLY A 57 -7.83 -5.12 5.11
CA GLY A 57 -7.76 -3.70 5.45
C GLY A 57 -6.39 -3.09 5.16
N HIS A 58 -5.31 -3.77 5.56
CA HIS A 58 -3.94 -3.31 5.31
C HIS A 58 -3.54 -3.30 3.83
N ASN A 59 -4.02 -4.28 3.06
CA ASN A 59 -3.71 -4.36 1.63
C ASN A 59 -4.69 -3.55 0.76
N SER A 60 -5.70 -2.93 1.36
CA SER A 60 -6.58 -2.03 0.65
C SER A 60 -5.85 -0.72 0.32
N VAL A 61 -5.78 -0.39 -0.96
CA VAL A 61 -5.23 0.90 -1.41
C VAL A 61 -6.25 1.98 -1.05
N THR A 62 -6.01 2.69 0.04
CA THR A 62 -6.90 3.75 0.54
C THR A 62 -6.81 5.04 -0.29
N SER A 63 -5.66 5.29 -0.94
CA SER A 63 -5.49 6.37 -1.90
C SER A 63 -4.38 6.05 -2.90
N ARG A 64 -4.48 6.62 -4.10
CA ARG A 64 -3.40 6.62 -5.10
C ARG A 64 -2.93 8.06 -5.28
N ALA A 65 -1.71 8.34 -4.85
CA ALA A 65 -1.04 9.61 -5.11
C ALA A 65 -0.08 9.46 -6.29
N ALA A 66 -0.18 10.35 -7.27
CA ALA A 66 0.80 10.41 -8.34
C ALA A 66 2.15 10.84 -7.76
N ARG A 67 3.20 10.02 -7.90
CA ARG A 67 4.54 10.33 -7.36
C ARG A 67 5.20 11.55 -8.02
N MET A 68 4.73 11.90 -9.21
CA MET A 68 5.15 13.04 -10.03
C MET A 68 3.92 13.62 -10.72
N SER A 69 4.02 14.87 -11.16
CA SER A 69 2.99 15.43 -12.03
C SER A 69 3.10 14.78 -13.42
N TYR A 70 1.96 14.41 -13.98
CA TYR A 70 1.85 13.90 -15.34
C TYR A 70 1.08 14.90 -16.19
N GLY A 71 1.47 15.00 -17.44
CA GLY A 71 0.95 15.97 -18.37
C GLY A 71 1.48 15.70 -19.77
N ILE A 72 1.03 16.54 -20.69
CA ILE A 72 1.37 16.43 -22.10
C ILE A 72 1.96 17.76 -22.59
N THR A 73 2.68 17.68 -23.69
CA THR A 73 3.10 18.85 -24.44
C THR A 73 1.97 19.29 -25.36
N VAL A 74 1.62 20.58 -25.33
CA VAL A 74 0.56 21.18 -26.14
C VAL A 74 1.05 22.40 -26.90
N GLN A 75 0.31 22.75 -27.94
CA GLN A 75 0.37 24.05 -28.61
C GLN A 75 -0.63 25.01 -27.95
N VAL A 76 -0.23 26.25 -27.71
CA VAL A 76 -1.10 27.31 -27.17
C VAL A 76 -1.01 28.55 -28.03
N ILE A 77 -2.02 29.43 -27.92
CA ILE A 77 -2.00 30.72 -28.63
C ILE A 77 -0.84 31.57 -28.09
N TYR A 78 -0.05 32.15 -29.01
CA TYR A 78 1.03 33.06 -28.69
C TYR A 78 0.49 34.26 -27.90
N ASP A 79 1.16 34.58 -26.79
CA ASP A 79 0.81 35.72 -25.95
C ASP A 79 2.06 36.60 -25.86
N PRO A 80 2.04 37.81 -26.46
CA PRO A 80 3.18 38.71 -26.43
C PRO A 80 3.50 39.22 -25.03
N LYS A 81 2.61 39.06 -24.03
CA LYS A 81 2.87 39.44 -22.64
C LYS A 81 3.51 38.33 -21.82
N ASN A 82 3.51 37.09 -22.31
CA ASN A 82 4.11 35.96 -21.62
C ASN A 82 5.61 35.85 -22.00
N PRO A 83 6.55 36.07 -21.06
CA PRO A 83 7.98 35.95 -21.35
C PRO A 83 8.39 34.57 -21.87
N GLU A 84 7.73 33.49 -21.43
CA GLU A 84 8.00 32.14 -21.91
C GLU A 84 7.67 32.00 -23.40
N HIS A 85 6.56 32.61 -23.85
CA HIS A 85 6.17 32.61 -25.26
C HIS A 85 7.14 33.44 -26.10
N GLN A 86 7.62 34.57 -25.58
CA GLN A 86 8.61 35.42 -26.26
C GLN A 86 9.95 34.70 -26.50
N CYS A 87 10.33 33.77 -25.62
CA CYS A 87 11.55 32.95 -25.78
C CYS A 87 11.40 31.82 -26.80
N ARG A 88 10.23 31.64 -27.40
CA ARG A 88 9.93 30.55 -28.34
C ARG A 88 9.58 31.12 -29.72
N LYS A 89 9.78 30.31 -30.76
CA LYS A 89 9.44 30.72 -32.13
C LYS A 89 7.95 30.47 -32.39
N PRO A 90 7.12 31.52 -32.56
CA PRO A 90 5.73 31.32 -32.91
C PRO A 90 5.59 30.86 -34.38
N TYR A 91 4.51 30.15 -34.67
CA TYR A 91 4.12 29.75 -36.03
C TYR A 91 2.62 29.94 -36.23
N ARG A 92 2.18 29.96 -37.48
CA ARG A 92 0.75 30.05 -37.83
C ARG A 92 0.22 28.65 -38.11
N ASP A 93 -0.85 28.27 -37.43
CA ASP A 93 -1.48 26.96 -37.61
C ASP A 93 -2.49 26.97 -38.78
N VAL A 94 -3.19 25.84 -38.98
CA VAL A 94 -4.21 25.69 -40.03
C VAL A 94 -5.47 26.54 -39.78
N THR A 95 -5.68 27.02 -38.55
CA THR A 95 -6.78 27.92 -38.20
C THR A 95 -6.42 29.39 -38.46
N GLY A 96 -5.15 29.67 -38.77
CA GLY A 96 -4.62 31.02 -38.96
C GLY A 96 -4.25 31.73 -37.66
N LEU A 97 -4.30 31.03 -36.52
CA LEU A 97 -3.89 31.55 -35.23
C LEU A 97 -2.37 31.44 -35.07
N CYS A 98 -1.79 32.40 -34.35
CA CYS A 98 -0.38 32.38 -34.00
C CYS A 98 -0.20 31.52 -32.75
N MET A 99 0.53 30.41 -32.87
CA MET A 99 0.67 29.38 -31.85
C MET A 99 2.13 29.23 -31.41
N VAL A 100 2.33 28.63 -30.24
CA VAL A 100 3.63 28.27 -29.66
C VAL A 100 3.57 26.82 -29.21
N ASP A 101 4.56 26.04 -29.63
CA ASP A 101 4.74 24.64 -29.23
C ASP A 101 5.51 24.48 -27.93
N GLY A 102 5.44 23.28 -27.34
CA GLY A 102 6.30 22.87 -26.23
C GLY A 102 5.74 23.21 -24.86
N MET A 103 4.49 23.65 -24.74
CA MET A 103 3.92 24.07 -23.45
C MET A 103 3.47 22.85 -22.65
N TRP A 104 3.64 22.89 -21.33
CA TRP A 104 3.19 21.82 -20.45
C TRP A 104 1.72 21.99 -20.06
N PHE A 105 0.92 20.95 -20.24
CA PHE A 105 -0.45 20.86 -19.74
C PHE A 105 -0.55 19.74 -18.70
N GLU A 106 -0.77 20.12 -17.44
CA GLU A 106 -0.86 19.17 -16.33
C GLU A 106 -2.21 18.42 -16.37
N ILE A 107 -2.15 17.08 -16.42
CA ILE A 107 -3.33 16.20 -16.39
C ILE A 107 -3.55 15.68 -14.97
N ALA A 108 -2.47 15.28 -14.30
CA ALA A 108 -2.52 14.77 -12.93
C ALA A 108 -1.43 15.45 -12.12
N LYS A 109 -1.84 16.23 -11.12
CA LYS A 109 -0.92 16.89 -10.20
C LYS A 109 -0.31 15.89 -9.24
N LYS A 110 0.98 16.07 -8.93
CA LYS A 110 1.61 15.38 -7.81
C LYS A 110 0.86 15.71 -6.51
N VAL A 111 0.47 14.68 -5.77
CA VAL A 111 -0.20 14.80 -4.47
C VAL A 111 0.82 14.53 -3.36
#